data_AF-A0A3B3ZZP0-F1
#
_entry.id   AF-A0A3B3ZZP0-F1
#
_cell.length_a   1.000
_cell.length_b   1.000
_cell.length_c   1.000
_cell.angle_alpha   90.00
_cell.angle_beta   90.00
_cell.angle_gamma   90.00
#
_symmetry.space_group_name_H-M   'P 1'
#
loop_
_entity.id
_entity.type
_entity.pdbx_description
1 polymer ?
#
loop_
_entity_poly.entity_id
_entity_poly.type
_entity_poly.pdbx_seq_one_letter_code
_entity_poly.pdbx_strand_id
1 'polypeptide(L)'
;MSDRLIVTARLQEVAVPHMVRPAMSPDLNPIEHVRDQLKQRLDGRTPPPRDLAELRVALVEEWNALPQNNIMRLVRSYNIR
;
A
#
# COMPACT_ATOMS: atom_id res chain seq x y z
N MET A 1 -11.73 -27.29 5.61
CA MET A 1 -12.38 -26.08 5.07
C MET A 1 -11.28 -25.10 4.69
N SER A 2 -11.23 -24.64 3.44
CA SER A 2 -10.06 -23.94 2.90
C SER A 2 -10.18 -22.43 3.13
N ASP A 3 -9.13 -21.79 3.67
CA ASP A 3 -9.06 -20.35 4.00
C ASP A 3 -9.56 -19.42 2.89
N ARG A 4 -9.40 -19.86 1.64
CA ARG A 4 -9.85 -19.15 0.45
C ARG A 4 -11.36 -18.90 0.44
N LEU A 5 -12.18 -19.82 0.97
CA LEU A 5 -13.63 -19.68 1.03
C LEU A 5 -14.08 -18.68 2.11
N ILE A 6 -13.32 -18.59 3.21
CA ILE A 6 -13.61 -17.68 4.33
C ILE A 6 -13.36 -16.23 3.89
N VAL A 7 -12.24 -15.98 3.22
CA VAL A 7 -11.90 -14.64 2.72
C VAL A 7 -12.91 -14.17 1.68
N THR A 8 -13.32 -15.04 0.74
CA THR A 8 -14.30 -14.67 -0.28
C THR A 8 -15.70 -14.43 0.31
N ALA A 9 -16.13 -15.26 1.27
CA ALA A 9 -17.41 -15.06 1.95
C ALA A 9 -17.45 -13.73 2.71
N ARG A 10 -16.37 -13.39 3.43
CA ARG A 10 -16.27 -12.09 4.10
C ARG A 10 -16.30 -10.93 3.12
N LEU A 11 -15.56 -10.99 2.02
CA LEU A 11 -15.57 -9.92 1.01
C LEU A 11 -16.96 -9.70 0.39
N GLN A 12 -17.72 -10.79 0.19
CA GLN A 12 -19.11 -10.73 -0.26
C GLN A 12 -20.05 -10.13 0.79
N GLU A 13 -19.89 -10.47 2.07
CA GLU A 13 -20.68 -9.90 3.18
C GLU A 13 -20.50 -8.38 3.32
N VAL A 14 -19.27 -7.86 3.21
CA VAL A 14 -19.00 -6.41 3.31
C VAL A 14 -19.26 -5.64 2.00
N ALA A 15 -19.73 -6.31 0.95
CA ALA A 15 -20.07 -5.71 -0.36
C ALA A 15 -18.94 -4.83 -0.93
N VAL A 16 -17.68 -5.17 -0.67
CA VAL A 16 -16.53 -4.40 -1.18
C VAL A 16 -16.35 -4.77 -2.66
N PRO A 17 -16.37 -3.79 -3.58
CA PRO A 17 -16.11 -4.05 -5.00
C PRO A 17 -14.75 -4.70 -5.19
N HIS A 18 -14.72 -5.83 -5.89
CA HIS A 18 -13.49 -6.56 -6.16
C HIS A 18 -12.83 -6.06 -7.46
N MET A 19 -11.64 -5.47 -7.37
CA MET A 19 -10.79 -5.25 -8.54
C MET A 19 -10.06 -6.54 -8.91
N VAL A 20 -10.28 -7.02 -10.14
CA VAL A 20 -9.57 -8.18 -10.66
C VAL A 20 -8.10 -7.80 -10.86
N ARG A 21 -7.21 -8.38 -10.06
CA ARG A 21 -5.76 -8.18 -10.22
C ARG A 21 -5.31 -8.88 -11.51
N PRO A 22 -4.72 -8.16 -12.49
CA PRO A 22 -4.11 -8.81 -13.64
C PRO A 22 -2.91 -9.64 -13.15
N ALA A 23 -2.85 -10.91 -13.57
CA ALA A 23 -1.86 -11.88 -13.10
C ALA A 23 -0.40 -11.52 -13.45
N MET A 24 -0.17 -10.55 -14.35
CA MET A 24 1.13 -10.26 -14.94
C MET A 24 1.65 -8.82 -14.73
N SER A 25 1.10 -8.05 -13.77
CA SER A 25 1.64 -6.71 -13.50
C SER A 25 1.77 -6.40 -12.00
N PRO A 26 2.74 -7.02 -11.30
CA PRO A 26 3.07 -6.67 -9.92
C PRO A 26 3.50 -5.20 -9.76
N ASP A 27 4.11 -4.64 -10.80
CA ASP A 27 4.50 -3.25 -11.00
C ASP A 27 3.32 -2.26 -11.04
N LEU A 28 2.11 -2.74 -11.27
CA LEU A 28 0.91 -1.90 -11.26
C LEU A 28 0.22 -1.84 -9.89
N ASN A 29 0.62 -2.63 -8.88
CA ASN A 29 -0.06 -2.56 -7.59
C ASN A 29 0.24 -1.22 -6.88
N PRO A 30 -0.74 -0.30 -6.71
CA PRO A 30 -0.52 0.98 -6.05
C PRO A 30 0.04 0.82 -4.63
N ILE A 31 -0.27 -0.29 -3.98
CA ILE A 31 0.20 -0.63 -2.63
C ILE A 31 1.71 -0.90 -2.63
N GLU A 32 2.24 -1.68 -3.59
CA GLU A 32 3.68 -1.94 -3.65
C GLU A 32 4.45 -0.66 -3.98
N HIS A 33 3.92 0.16 -4.87
CA HIS A 33 4.57 1.42 -5.23
C HIS A 33 4.63 2.40 -4.04
N VAL A 34 3.54 2.52 -3.26
CA VAL A 34 3.55 3.32 -2.03
C VAL A 34 4.51 2.72 -0.99
N ARG A 35 4.56 1.40 -0.87
CA ARG A 35 5.49 0.71 0.04
C ARG A 35 6.95 1.01 -0.30
N ASP A 36 7.32 1.00 -1.57
CA ASP A 36 8.69 1.30 -2.00
C ASP A 36 9.05 2.78 -1.78
N GLN A 37 8.11 3.70 -2.02
CA GLN A 37 8.31 5.11 -1.68
C GLN A 37 8.52 5.35 -0.18
N LEU A 38 7.83 4.60 0.70
CA LEU A 38 8.02 4.70 2.14
C LEU A 38 9.39 4.18 2.56
N LYS A 39 9.84 3.05 2.01
CA LYS A 39 11.19 2.53 2.26
C LYS A 39 12.25 3.55 1.86
N GLN A 40 12.16 4.10 0.65
CA GLN A 40 13.12 5.09 0.16
C GLN A 40 13.17 6.34 1.04
N ARG A 41 12.02 6.81 1.53
CA ARG A 41 11.96 7.95 2.45
C ARG A 41 12.58 7.63 3.80
N LEU A 42 12.27 6.47 4.37
CA LEU A 42 12.87 6.02 5.63
C LEU A 42 14.40 5.86 5.52
N ASP A 43 14.89 5.30 4.42
CA ASP A 43 16.33 5.14 4.16
C ASP A 43 17.05 6.49 4.02
N GLY A 44 16.34 7.52 3.55
CA GLY A 44 16.85 8.89 3.40
C GLY A 44 16.76 9.75 4.68
N ARG A 45 16.14 9.26 5.76
CA ARG A 45 15.97 10.05 7.00
C ARG A 45 17.31 10.30 7.69
N THR A 46 17.48 11.55 8.14
CA THR A 46 18.62 11.97 8.94
C THR A 46 18.12 12.68 10.20
N PRO A 47 18.38 12.14 11.41
CA PRO A 47 19.08 10.90 11.69
C PRO A 47 18.25 9.65 11.32
N PRO A 48 18.90 8.50 11.04
CA PRO A 48 18.19 7.25 10.84
C PRO A 48 17.52 6.79 12.14
N PRO A 49 16.35 6.12 12.07
CA PRO A 49 15.70 5.55 13.26
C PRO A 49 16.61 4.51 13.93
N ARG A 50 16.78 4.61 15.24
CA ARG A 50 17.73 3.77 16.01
C ARG A 50 17.06 2.56 16.65
N ASP A 51 15.76 2.62 16.87
CA ASP A 51 14.98 1.55 17.48
C ASP A 51 13.59 1.40 16.83
N LEU A 52 12.85 0.38 17.28
CA LEU A 52 11.53 0.05 16.73
C LEU A 52 10.47 1.11 17.05
N ALA A 53 10.61 1.87 18.15
CA ALA A 53 9.68 2.93 18.49
C ALA A 53 9.90 4.14 17.57
N GLU A 54 11.15 4.57 17.40
CA GLU A 54 11.54 5.61 16.44
C GLU A 54 11.14 5.23 15.01
N LEU A 55 11.32 3.96 14.61
CA LEU A 55 10.91 3.48 13.29
C LEU A 55 9.39 3.57 13.08
N ARG A 56 8.58 3.23 14.08
CA ARG A 56 7.12 3.36 13.99
C ARG A 56 6.69 4.81 13.85
N VAL A 57 7.30 5.71 14.62
CA VAL A 57 7.02 7.15 14.54
C VAL A 57 7.41 7.68 13.16
N ALA A 58 8.63 7.38 12.71
CA ALA A 58 9.11 7.78 11.39
C ALA A 58 8.22 7.27 10.26
N LEU A 59 7.76 6.01 10.33
CA LEU A 59 6.85 5.45 9.33
C LEU A 59 5.52 6.21 9.26
N VAL A 60 4.94 6.57 10.41
CA VAL A 60 3.69 7.33 10.47
C VAL A 60 3.89 8.75 9.94
N GLU A 61 5.01 9.39 10.27
CA GLU A 61 5.35 10.72 9.74
C GLU A 61 5.51 10.70 8.22
N GLU A 62 6.30 9.75 7.68
CA GLU A 62 6.49 9.63 6.24
C GLU A 62 5.19 9.28 5.52
N TRP A 63 4.35 8.43 6.11
CA TRP A 63 3.02 8.12 5.59
C TRP A 63 2.13 9.36 5.50
N ASN A 64 2.09 10.17 6.56
CA ASN A 64 1.29 11.40 6.60
C ASN A 64 1.85 12.49 5.67
N ALA A 65 3.17 12.48 5.42
CA ALA A 65 3.83 13.40 4.49
C ALA A 65 3.64 13.01 3.01
N LEU A 66 3.16 11.80 2.71
CA LEU A 66 2.93 11.37 1.34
C LEU A 66 1.86 12.25 0.67
N PRO A 67 2.18 12.89 -0.47
CA PRO A 67 1.21 13.71 -1.18
C PRO A 67 0.02 12.88 -1.69
N GLN A 68 -1.21 13.29 -1.36
CA GLN A 68 -2.44 12.61 -1.79
C GLN A 68 -2.56 12.54 -3.32
N ASN A 69 -2.04 13.54 -4.04
CA ASN A 69 -1.98 13.53 -5.50
C ASN A 69 -1.12 12.39 -6.06
N ASN A 70 -0.05 11.98 -5.37
CA ASN A 70 0.78 10.84 -5.77
C ASN A 70 -0.01 9.54 -5.63
N ILE A 71 -0.72 9.36 -4.51
CA ILE A 71 -1.56 8.18 -4.28
C ILE A 71 -2.70 8.12 -5.32
N MET A 72 -3.37 9.26 -5.54
CA MET A 72 -4.47 9.35 -6.50
C MET A 72 -4.02 9.06 -7.94
N ARG A 73 -2.81 9.49 -8.32
CA ARG A 73 -2.21 9.17 -9.63
C ARG A 73 -2.03 7.66 -9.81
N LEU A 74 -1.53 6.97 -8.78
CA LEU A 74 -1.31 5.52 -8.81
C LEU A 74 -2.63 4.73 -8.92
N VAL A 75 -3.66 5.15 -8.18
CA VAL A 75 -4.99 4.56 -8.27
C VAL A 75 -5.60 4.77 -9.65
N ARG A 76 -5.48 5.98 -10.22
CA ARG A 76 -5.98 6.28 -11.57
C ARG A 76 -5.24 5.48 -12.65
N SER A 77 -3.93 5.29 -12.54
CA SER A 77 -3.18 4.46 -13.50
C SER A 77 -3.64 3.00 -13.52
N TYR A 78 -4.24 2.54 -12.43
CA TYR A 78 -4.83 1.20 -12.36
C TYR A 78 -6.26 1.16 -12.93
N ASN A 79 -7.06 2.20 -12.71
CA ASN A 79 -8.47 2.26 -13.12
C ASN A 79 -8.70 2.67 -14.59
N ILE A 80 -7.68 3.14 -15.33
CA ILE A 80 -7.80 3.59 -16.75
C ILE A 80 -7.64 2.41 -17.75
N ARG A 81 -7.82 1.16 -17.33
CA ARG A 81 -7.77 0.00 -18.25
C ARG A 81 -9.05 -0.81 -18.22
#